data_AF-A0A970H6A7-F1
#
_entry.id   AF-A0A970H6A7-F1
#
_cell.length_a   1.000
_cell.length_b   1.000
_cell.length_c   1.000
_cell.angle_alpha   90.00
_cell.angle_beta   90.00
_cell.angle_gamma   90.00
#
_symmetry.space_group_name_H-M   'P 1'
#
loop_
_entity.id
_entity.type
_entity.pdbx_description
1 polymer ?
#
loop_
_entity_poly.entity_id
_entity_poly.type
_entity_poly.pdbx_seq_one_letter_code
_entity_poly.pdbx_strand_id
1 'polypeptide(L)'
;MEHKYRDFQAKRMKIFGELVKRYWNNELASSSDLGKLALDVKSTLGFSDEDLPFIKEHIRIAMGLDPRGDLDFENELDMVRNSKSIGLPVVSRIGMVCENCSSETCRCTTSLYESDIYRKQAAEDDCIDCGNCIPSCDLGAIADKIEFLPVIDLLKKNHPVFAVVAPSIAGQFGDNVQLGQLRTAFKKMGFDDMIEVSLFADILTIVEALEFNKLVTTQKDIFLTSCCCPVWFNLIKKGYPELVDRMSPSVSPMIASGRILKELYKDAKVVFFAPCIAKKAEMKEKDLAGSIDFVINFTELEEI
;
A
#
# COMPACT_ATOMS: atom_id res chain seq x y z
N MET A 1 -30.23 3.29 -1.99
CA MET A 1 -28.81 2.98 -2.28
C MET A 1 -28.76 2.39 -3.67
N GLU A 2 -28.19 3.11 -4.63
CA GLU A 2 -27.98 2.56 -5.97
C GLU A 2 -27.12 1.29 -5.88
N HIS A 3 -27.66 0.18 -6.36
CA HIS A 3 -27.02 -1.14 -6.23
C HIS A 3 -25.67 -1.24 -6.98
N LYS A 4 -25.39 -0.28 -7.88
CA LYS A 4 -24.21 -0.28 -8.76
C LYS A 4 -22.90 0.07 -8.06
N TYR A 5 -22.94 0.83 -6.96
CA TYR A 5 -21.75 1.23 -6.21
C TYR A 5 -21.40 0.30 -5.04
N ARG A 6 -22.20 -0.72 -4.77
CA ARG A 6 -21.90 -1.71 -3.72
C ARG A 6 -20.72 -2.60 -4.12
N ASP A 7 -20.00 -3.07 -3.11
CA ASP A 7 -18.82 -3.92 -3.25
C ASP A 7 -17.77 -3.29 -4.19
N PHE A 8 -17.62 -1.96 -4.10
CA PHE A 8 -16.77 -1.24 -5.04
C PHE A 8 -15.29 -1.59 -4.86
N GLN A 9 -14.88 -2.04 -3.68
CA GLN A 9 -13.49 -2.47 -3.46
C GLN A 9 -13.11 -3.65 -4.37
N ALA A 10 -14.01 -4.63 -4.55
CA ALA A 10 -13.79 -5.72 -5.49
C ALA A 10 -13.80 -5.23 -6.95
N LYS A 11 -14.72 -4.32 -7.30
CA LYS A 11 -14.77 -3.72 -8.64
C LYS A 11 -13.50 -2.93 -8.96
N ARG A 12 -12.96 -2.19 -8.00
CA ARG A 12 -11.71 -1.44 -8.10
C ARG A 12 -10.53 -2.36 -8.44
N MET A 13 -10.44 -3.55 -7.83
CA MET A 13 -9.40 -4.51 -8.19
C MET A 13 -9.53 -4.97 -9.64
N LYS A 14 -10.75 -5.22 -10.15
CA LYS A 14 -10.95 -5.52 -11.59
C LYS A 14 -10.51 -4.39 -12.52
N ILE A 15 -10.74 -3.14 -12.13
CA ILE A 15 -10.25 -1.96 -12.87
C ILE A 15 -8.72 -1.98 -12.91
N PHE A 16 -8.09 -2.24 -11.77
CA PHE A 16 -6.65 -2.36 -11.64
C PHE A 16 -6.09 -3.52 -12.49
N GLY A 17 -6.70 -4.70 -12.48
CA GLY A 17 -6.29 -5.85 -13.30
C GLY A 17 -6.31 -5.56 -14.80
N GLU A 18 -7.39 -4.95 -15.30
CA GLU A 18 -7.47 -4.55 -16.71
C GLU A 18 -6.46 -3.45 -17.07
N LEU A 19 -6.21 -2.50 -16.17
CA LEU A 19 -5.16 -1.50 -16.34
C LEU A 19 -3.78 -2.16 -16.45
N VAL A 20 -3.45 -3.06 -15.52
CA VAL A 20 -2.16 -3.78 -15.49
C VAL A 20 -1.98 -4.61 -16.75
N LYS A 21 -2.98 -5.38 -17.15
CA LYS A 21 -2.95 -6.23 -18.34
C LYS A 21 -2.64 -5.42 -19.61
N ARG A 22 -3.33 -4.29 -19.82
CA ARG A 22 -3.08 -3.42 -20.98
C ARG A 22 -1.71 -2.75 -20.89
N TYR A 23 -1.28 -2.31 -19.70
CA TYR A 23 0.05 -1.72 -19.53
C TYR A 23 1.16 -2.73 -19.80
N TRP A 24 1.03 -3.95 -19.28
CA TRP A 24 2.00 -5.03 -19.44
C TRP A 24 2.22 -5.39 -20.90
N ASN A 25 1.12 -5.45 -21.68
CA ASN A 25 1.12 -5.75 -23.11
C ASN A 25 1.45 -4.54 -24.01
N ASN A 26 1.79 -3.38 -23.43
CA ASN A 26 2.07 -2.12 -24.14
C ASN A 26 0.88 -1.59 -24.97
N GLU A 27 -0.35 -1.85 -24.52
CA GLU A 27 -1.60 -1.36 -25.13
C GLU A 27 -2.03 0.01 -24.60
N LEU A 28 -1.31 0.56 -23.61
CA LEU A 28 -1.51 1.91 -23.06
C LEU A 28 -0.37 2.84 -23.48
N ALA A 29 -0.55 3.53 -24.61
CA ALA A 29 0.44 4.47 -25.13
C ALA A 29 0.05 5.94 -24.90
N SER A 30 -1.25 6.24 -24.85
CA SER A 30 -1.79 7.60 -24.84
C SER A 30 -2.97 7.78 -23.88
N SER A 31 -3.34 9.03 -23.59
CA SER A 31 -4.55 9.36 -22.83
C SER A 31 -5.83 8.86 -23.52
N SER A 32 -5.84 8.74 -24.85
CA SER A 32 -6.94 8.13 -25.59
C SER A 32 -7.15 6.66 -25.21
N ASP A 33 -6.08 5.92 -24.96
CA ASP A 33 -6.16 4.50 -24.58
C ASP A 33 -6.69 4.33 -23.15
N LEU A 34 -6.37 5.27 -22.24
CA LEU A 34 -7.01 5.35 -20.92
C LEU A 34 -8.52 5.68 -21.05
N GLY A 35 -8.89 6.54 -21.99
CA GLY A 35 -10.29 6.82 -22.31
C GLY A 35 -11.05 5.57 -22.78
N LYS A 36 -10.44 4.77 -23.66
CA LYS A 36 -11.00 3.48 -24.09
C LYS A 36 -11.12 2.49 -22.93
N LEU A 37 -10.09 2.38 -22.08
CA LEU A 37 -10.14 1.57 -20.86
C LEU A 37 -11.32 1.98 -19.97
N ALA A 38 -11.53 3.27 -19.75
CA ALA A 38 -12.67 3.76 -18.96
C ALA A 38 -14.02 3.36 -19.56
N LEU A 39 -14.16 3.43 -20.88
CA LEU A 39 -15.38 3.00 -21.58
C LEU A 39 -15.60 1.48 -21.50
N ASP A 40 -14.53 0.70 -21.63
CA ASP A 40 -14.59 -0.76 -21.52
C ASP A 40 -14.97 -1.19 -20.10
N VAL A 41 -14.32 -0.60 -19.08
CA VAL A 41 -14.64 -0.81 -17.67
C VAL A 41 -16.11 -0.46 -17.38
N LYS A 42 -16.58 0.68 -17.90
CA LYS A 42 -17.99 1.09 -17.77
C LYS A 42 -18.93 0.01 -18.29
N SER A 43 -18.66 -0.50 -19.51
CA SER A 43 -19.47 -1.55 -20.13
C SER A 43 -19.42 -2.86 -19.35
N THR A 44 -18.22 -3.29 -18.92
CA THR A 44 -18.02 -4.57 -18.24
C THR A 44 -18.63 -4.59 -16.84
N LEU A 45 -18.60 -3.47 -16.12
CA LEU A 45 -19.11 -3.38 -14.75
C LEU A 45 -20.55 -2.85 -14.65
N GLY A 46 -21.19 -2.53 -15.78
CA GLY A 46 -22.59 -2.12 -15.86
C GLY A 46 -22.87 -0.70 -15.34
N PHE A 47 -21.94 0.23 -15.57
CA PHE A 47 -22.09 1.65 -15.20
C PHE A 47 -22.71 2.47 -16.34
N SER A 48 -23.30 3.63 -16.02
CA SER A 48 -23.84 4.57 -17.00
C SER A 48 -22.80 5.61 -17.43
N ASP A 49 -23.12 6.43 -18.45
CA ASP A 49 -22.24 7.51 -18.90
C ASP A 49 -21.99 8.57 -17.81
N GLU A 50 -22.95 8.77 -16.91
CA GLU A 50 -22.84 9.69 -15.76
C GLU A 50 -21.78 9.22 -14.75
N ASP A 51 -21.49 7.92 -14.69
CA ASP A 51 -20.52 7.33 -13.76
C ASP A 51 -19.08 7.37 -14.33
N LEU A 52 -18.91 7.81 -15.58
CA LEU A 52 -17.61 7.79 -16.25
C LEU A 52 -16.52 8.60 -15.53
N PRO A 53 -16.78 9.80 -14.98
CA PRO A 53 -15.73 10.52 -14.26
C PRO A 53 -15.30 9.77 -12.99
N PHE A 54 -16.22 9.10 -12.29
CA PHE A 54 -15.89 8.27 -11.13
C PHE A 54 -14.99 7.07 -11.48
N ILE A 55 -15.20 6.46 -12.64
CA ILE A 55 -14.33 5.40 -13.18
C ILE A 55 -12.95 5.96 -13.50
N LYS A 56 -12.86 7.15 -14.12
CA LYS A 56 -11.57 7.80 -14.43
C LYS A 56 -10.75 8.05 -13.17
N GLU A 57 -11.37 8.50 -12.09
CA GLU A 57 -10.70 8.71 -10.80
C GLU A 57 -10.15 7.40 -10.22
N HIS A 58 -10.87 6.29 -10.36
CA HIS A 58 -10.38 4.98 -9.95
C HIS A 58 -9.22 4.48 -10.79
N ILE A 59 -9.22 4.78 -12.10
CA ILE A 59 -8.08 4.50 -12.97
C ILE A 59 -6.87 5.33 -12.52
N ARG A 60 -7.03 6.62 -12.19
CA ARG A 60 -5.94 7.47 -11.66
C ARG A 60 -5.36 6.91 -10.37
N ILE A 61 -6.19 6.50 -9.43
CA ILE A 61 -5.74 5.91 -8.16
C ILE A 61 -5.05 4.56 -8.39
N ALA A 62 -5.56 3.72 -9.29
CA ALA A 62 -4.92 2.47 -9.68
C ALA A 62 -3.56 2.67 -10.38
N MET A 63 -3.36 3.83 -10.99
CA MET A 63 -2.08 4.30 -11.54
C MET A 63 -1.17 4.95 -10.48
N GLY A 64 -1.64 5.13 -9.25
CA GLY A 64 -0.89 5.77 -8.18
C GLY A 64 -0.97 7.30 -8.16
N LEU A 65 -1.96 7.88 -8.84
CA LEU A 65 -2.14 9.33 -8.96
C LEU A 65 -3.24 9.83 -8.03
N ASP A 66 -3.21 11.14 -7.76
CA ASP A 66 -4.26 11.82 -7.03
C ASP A 66 -5.53 11.99 -7.88
N PRO A 67 -6.72 11.92 -7.26
CA PRO A 67 -7.98 12.38 -7.82
C PRO A 67 -7.87 13.76 -8.47
N ARG A 68 -8.44 13.94 -9.67
CA ARG A 68 -8.52 15.24 -10.37
C ARG A 68 -9.97 15.68 -10.64
N GLY A 69 -10.95 14.99 -10.06
CA GLY A 69 -12.37 15.24 -10.30
C GLY A 69 -12.79 14.88 -11.72
N ASP A 70 -13.62 15.71 -12.33
CA ASP A 70 -14.25 15.41 -13.63
C ASP A 70 -13.35 15.66 -14.86
N LEU A 71 -12.06 15.88 -14.65
CA LEU A 71 -11.12 16.15 -15.74
C LEU A 71 -10.88 14.89 -16.60
N ASP A 72 -10.72 15.11 -17.90
CA ASP A 72 -10.26 14.08 -18.85
C ASP A 72 -8.80 13.70 -18.61
N PHE A 73 -8.40 12.56 -19.17
CA PHE A 73 -6.99 12.16 -19.17
C PHE A 73 -6.20 13.07 -20.12
N GLU A 74 -5.03 13.52 -19.66
CA GLU A 74 -4.12 14.41 -20.37
C GLU A 74 -2.75 13.74 -20.48
N ASN A 75 -1.99 13.72 -19.39
CA ASN A 75 -0.60 13.30 -19.32
C ASN A 75 -0.33 12.29 -18.19
N GLU A 76 -1.37 11.65 -17.65
CA GLU A 76 -1.27 10.73 -16.51
C GLU A 76 -0.29 9.58 -16.77
N LEU A 77 -0.24 9.02 -17.99
CA LEU A 77 0.73 7.96 -18.34
C LEU A 77 2.18 8.47 -18.26
N ASP A 78 2.42 9.71 -18.69
CA ASP A 78 3.75 10.30 -18.60
C ASP A 78 4.11 10.63 -17.15
N MET A 79 3.13 11.05 -16.34
CA MET A 79 3.31 11.23 -14.90
C MET A 79 3.73 9.92 -14.24
N VAL A 80 3.07 8.80 -14.55
CA VAL A 80 3.43 7.48 -13.99
C VAL A 80 4.81 7.04 -14.43
N ARG A 81 5.15 7.15 -15.71
CA ARG A 81 6.46 6.77 -16.25
C ARG A 81 7.62 7.58 -15.66
N ASN A 82 7.37 8.85 -15.34
CA ASN A 82 8.36 9.73 -14.74
C ASN A 82 8.34 9.71 -13.21
N SER A 83 7.29 9.18 -12.60
CA SER A 83 7.17 9.08 -11.16
C SER A 83 8.04 7.96 -10.62
N LYS A 84 8.73 8.25 -9.52
CA LYS A 84 9.52 7.25 -8.78
C LYS A 84 8.69 6.57 -7.70
N SER A 85 7.57 7.16 -7.27
CA SER A 85 6.68 6.64 -6.24
C SER A 85 5.40 7.49 -6.12
N ILE A 86 4.31 6.96 -5.56
CA ILE A 86 3.08 7.69 -5.21
C ILE A 86 3.36 8.87 -4.28
N GLY A 87 2.57 9.93 -4.42
CA GLY A 87 2.56 11.04 -3.47
C GLY A 87 1.85 10.68 -2.16
N LEU A 88 2.20 11.36 -1.09
CA LEU A 88 1.41 11.37 0.15
C LEU A 88 0.20 12.32 -0.01
N PRO A 89 -0.95 12.03 0.63
CA PRO A 89 -1.26 10.83 1.41
C PRO A 89 -1.40 9.59 0.52
N VAL A 90 -1.16 8.40 1.09
CA VAL A 90 -1.29 7.11 0.37
C VAL A 90 -2.74 6.69 0.17
N VAL A 91 -3.66 7.21 1.00
CA VAL A 91 -5.11 7.04 0.87
C VAL A 91 -5.70 8.34 0.34
N SER A 92 -6.55 8.22 -0.69
CA SER A 92 -7.22 9.34 -1.32
C SER A 92 -8.74 9.24 -1.17
N ARG A 93 -9.39 10.41 -1.12
CA ARG A 93 -10.86 10.53 -1.10
C ARG A 93 -11.36 10.91 -2.49
N ILE A 94 -12.39 10.23 -2.94
CA ILE A 94 -13.08 10.46 -4.21
C ILE A 94 -14.47 11.02 -3.88
N GLY A 95 -14.69 12.31 -4.16
CA GLY A 95 -15.85 13.06 -3.64
C GLY A 95 -17.21 12.65 -4.22
N MET A 96 -17.23 11.95 -5.37
CA MET A 96 -18.40 11.88 -6.25
C MET A 96 -19.57 11.00 -5.76
N VAL A 97 -19.33 10.07 -4.85
CA VAL A 97 -20.33 9.03 -4.48
C VAL A 97 -20.77 9.11 -3.02
N CYS A 98 -20.31 10.11 -2.27
CA CYS A 98 -20.64 10.27 -0.85
C CYS A 98 -22.14 10.55 -0.62
N GLU A 99 -22.83 11.21 -1.57
CA GLU A 99 -24.26 11.51 -1.50
C GLU A 99 -25.13 10.23 -1.49
N ASN A 100 -24.60 9.14 -2.03
CA ASN A 100 -25.28 7.83 -2.08
C ASN A 100 -25.11 7.02 -0.79
N CYS A 101 -24.42 7.57 0.22
CA CYS A 101 -24.13 6.92 1.49
C CYS A 101 -25.21 7.22 2.54
N SER A 102 -25.73 6.20 3.20
CA SER A 102 -26.65 6.36 4.33
C SER A 102 -25.94 6.38 5.69
N SER A 103 -24.61 6.32 5.72
CA SER A 103 -23.83 6.34 6.97
C SER A 103 -23.64 7.78 7.45
N GLU A 104 -24.21 8.10 8.60
CA GLU A 104 -24.04 9.39 9.28
C GLU A 104 -22.66 9.54 9.95
N THR A 105 -21.83 8.48 9.94
CA THR A 105 -20.55 8.42 10.66
C THR A 105 -19.39 7.96 9.77
N CYS A 106 -19.19 8.66 8.64
CA CYS A 106 -17.95 8.54 7.86
C CYS A 106 -16.81 9.33 8.54
N ARG A 107 -16.35 8.85 9.71
CA ARG A 107 -15.26 9.45 10.49
C ARG A 107 -14.18 8.42 10.75
N CYS A 108 -12.92 8.83 10.65
CA CYS A 108 -11.80 8.01 11.07
C CYS A 108 -11.86 7.83 12.59
N THR A 109 -11.90 6.59 13.06
CA THR A 109 -11.90 6.24 14.48
C THR A 109 -10.53 5.76 14.97
N THR A 110 -9.61 5.46 14.05
CA THR A 110 -8.34 4.78 14.36
C THR A 110 -7.21 5.75 14.74
N SER A 111 -7.34 7.03 14.42
CA SER A 111 -6.43 8.10 14.88
C SER A 111 -6.55 8.38 16.40
N LEU A 112 -7.49 7.72 17.08
CA LEU A 112 -7.84 7.96 18.48
C LEU A 112 -7.97 6.62 19.21
N TYR A 113 -6.86 6.02 19.63
CA TYR A 113 -6.93 5.00 20.70
C TYR A 113 -7.05 5.72 22.05
N GLU A 114 -8.21 6.32 22.29
CA GLU A 114 -8.65 6.81 23.60
C GLU A 114 -9.90 6.03 23.99
N SER A 115 -10.00 5.61 25.27
CA SER A 115 -11.22 5.00 25.82
C SER A 115 -12.44 5.91 25.58
N ASP A 116 -13.65 5.34 25.46
CA ASP A 116 -14.93 6.04 25.17
C ASP A 116 -15.22 7.31 26.00
N ILE A 117 -14.52 7.50 27.13
CA ILE A 117 -14.70 8.60 28.08
C ILE A 117 -14.00 9.90 27.62
N TYR A 118 -13.00 9.86 26.72
CA TYR A 118 -12.13 11.02 26.41
C TYR A 118 -12.01 11.38 24.92
N ARG A 119 -12.98 11.02 24.09
CA ARG A 119 -12.90 11.16 22.62
C ARG A 119 -12.65 12.61 22.15
N LYS A 120 -11.42 12.95 21.77
CA LYS A 120 -11.13 14.17 20.98
C LYS A 120 -11.54 13.95 19.52
N GLN A 121 -11.87 15.01 18.79
CA GLN A 121 -12.21 14.91 17.36
C GLN A 121 -10.91 14.86 16.54
N ALA A 122 -10.71 13.81 15.73
CA ALA A 122 -9.52 13.67 14.89
C ALA A 122 -9.51 14.68 13.75
N ALA A 123 -8.41 15.41 13.61
CA ALA A 123 -8.09 16.23 12.44
C ALA A 123 -7.41 15.38 11.36
N GLU A 124 -7.31 15.88 10.12
CA GLU A 124 -6.61 15.18 9.04
C GLU A 124 -5.12 14.93 9.36
N ASP A 125 -4.48 15.83 10.11
CA ASP A 125 -3.09 15.69 10.56
C ASP A 125 -2.88 14.52 11.54
N ASP A 126 -3.95 14.03 12.17
CA ASP A 126 -3.94 12.92 13.12
C ASP A 126 -3.96 11.54 12.42
N CYS A 127 -4.01 11.48 11.08
CA CYS A 127 -4.00 10.22 10.34
C CYS A 127 -2.72 9.41 10.62
N ILE A 128 -2.86 8.12 10.96
CA ILE A 128 -1.74 7.20 11.21
C ILE A 128 -1.52 6.20 10.05
N ASP A 129 -2.14 6.47 8.89
CA ASP A 129 -2.02 5.69 7.64
C ASP A 129 -2.45 4.21 7.72
N CYS A 130 -3.30 3.85 8.69
CA CYS A 130 -3.71 2.47 8.93
C CYS A 130 -4.52 1.81 7.80
N GLY A 131 -5.19 2.60 6.95
CA GLY A 131 -6.02 2.09 5.86
C GLY A 131 -7.39 1.51 6.26
N ASN A 132 -7.76 1.49 7.55
CA ASN A 132 -9.03 0.94 8.03
C ASN A 132 -10.30 1.61 7.43
N CYS A 133 -10.17 2.85 6.98
CA CYS A 133 -11.26 3.58 6.33
C CYS A 133 -11.63 3.02 4.94
N ILE A 134 -10.72 2.30 4.26
CA ILE A 134 -10.94 1.76 2.91
C ILE A 134 -11.97 0.62 2.91
N PRO A 135 -11.80 -0.49 3.67
CA PRO A 135 -12.79 -1.56 3.71
C PRO A 135 -14.11 -1.11 4.36
N SER A 136 -14.08 -0.04 5.16
CA SER A 136 -15.29 0.56 5.73
C SER A 136 -16.13 1.31 4.67
N CYS A 137 -15.54 1.68 3.53
CA CYS A 137 -16.22 2.39 2.46
C CYS A 137 -16.64 1.43 1.33
N ASP A 138 -17.88 0.95 1.41
CA ASP A 138 -18.48 0.05 0.41
C ASP A 138 -18.65 0.72 -0.97
N LEU A 139 -18.79 2.06 -0.99
CA LEU A 139 -19.07 2.85 -2.20
C LEU A 139 -17.82 3.20 -3.03
N GLY A 140 -16.62 2.94 -2.54
CA GLY A 140 -15.38 3.32 -3.25
C GLY A 140 -15.03 4.81 -3.16
N ALA A 141 -15.59 5.56 -2.20
CA ALA A 141 -15.22 6.96 -1.97
C ALA A 141 -13.84 7.14 -1.32
N ILE A 142 -13.25 6.04 -0.82
CA ILE A 142 -11.94 6.01 -0.18
C ILE A 142 -11.17 4.84 -0.77
N ALA A 143 -9.98 5.11 -1.29
CA ALA A 143 -9.12 4.12 -1.93
C ALA A 143 -7.64 4.47 -1.71
N ASP A 144 -6.80 3.45 -1.62
CA ASP A 144 -5.35 3.63 -1.59
C ASP A 144 -4.77 3.71 -3.01
N LYS A 145 -3.67 4.44 -3.15
CA LYS A 145 -2.92 4.53 -4.41
C LYS A 145 -2.10 3.26 -4.64
N ILE A 146 -2.09 2.76 -5.87
CA ILE A 146 -1.39 1.51 -6.24
C ILE A 146 -0.11 1.84 -7.04
N GLU A 147 0.99 1.14 -6.77
CA GLU A 147 2.32 1.41 -7.36
C GLU A 147 2.82 0.28 -8.29
N PHE A 148 1.92 -0.43 -8.97
CA PHE A 148 2.36 -1.60 -9.74
C PHE A 148 2.88 -1.27 -11.14
N LEU A 149 2.36 -0.25 -11.82
CA LEU A 149 2.81 0.10 -13.18
C LEU A 149 4.32 0.42 -13.24
N PRO A 150 4.89 1.21 -12.30
CA PRO A 150 6.34 1.39 -12.22
C PRO A 150 7.12 0.10 -11.93
N VAL A 151 6.53 -0.87 -11.23
CA VAL A 151 7.14 -2.19 -11.00
C VAL A 151 7.25 -2.96 -12.32
N ILE A 152 6.26 -2.87 -13.21
CA ILE A 152 6.35 -3.47 -14.56
C ILE A 152 7.58 -2.92 -15.31
N ASP A 153 7.79 -1.61 -15.27
CA ASP A 153 8.93 -0.96 -15.91
C ASP A 153 10.26 -1.30 -15.23
N LEU A 154 10.24 -1.54 -13.91
CA LEU A 154 11.38 -2.02 -13.12
C LEU A 154 11.79 -3.43 -13.56
N LEU A 155 10.83 -4.34 -13.74
CA LEU A 155 11.05 -5.72 -14.14
C LEU A 155 11.55 -5.86 -15.59
N LYS A 156 11.28 -4.87 -16.44
CA LYS A 156 11.79 -4.82 -17.83
C LYS A 156 13.25 -4.36 -17.93
N LYS A 157 13.87 -3.87 -16.84
CA LYS A 157 15.25 -3.34 -16.82
C LYS A 157 16.27 -4.39 -16.44
N ASN A 158 17.53 -4.14 -16.80
CA ASN A 158 18.65 -5.04 -16.53
C ASN A 158 19.32 -4.74 -15.17
N HIS A 159 18.61 -4.99 -14.08
CA HIS A 159 19.15 -4.95 -12.71
C HIS A 159 18.41 -5.98 -11.83
N PRO A 160 19.02 -6.51 -10.77
CA PRO A 160 18.36 -7.49 -9.90
C PRO A 160 17.10 -6.90 -9.24
N VAL A 161 15.97 -7.59 -9.29
CA VAL A 161 14.72 -7.21 -8.63
C VAL A 161 14.25 -8.35 -7.72
N PHE A 162 14.24 -8.11 -6.41
CA PHE A 162 13.77 -9.07 -5.42
C PHE A 162 12.34 -8.78 -4.98
N ALA A 163 11.50 -9.81 -5.00
CA ALA A 163 10.20 -9.79 -4.38
C ALA A 163 10.37 -10.17 -2.90
N VAL A 164 10.22 -9.21 -2.01
CA VAL A 164 10.30 -9.46 -0.58
C VAL A 164 8.89 -9.56 0.00
N VAL A 165 8.57 -10.65 0.69
CA VAL A 165 7.17 -10.97 1.05
C VAL A 165 6.98 -11.02 2.56
N ALA A 166 5.90 -10.41 3.05
CA ALA A 166 5.52 -10.47 4.46
C ALA A 166 5.17 -11.91 4.88
N PRO A 167 5.39 -12.30 6.15
CA PRO A 167 5.16 -13.68 6.62
C PRO A 167 3.72 -14.17 6.42
N SER A 168 2.75 -13.24 6.46
CA SER A 168 1.33 -13.55 6.26
C SER A 168 0.99 -14.06 4.86
N ILE A 169 1.93 -14.02 3.90
CA ILE A 169 1.73 -14.57 2.56
C ILE A 169 1.42 -16.08 2.58
N ALA A 170 1.90 -16.81 3.57
CA ALA A 170 1.75 -18.27 3.68
C ALA A 170 0.29 -18.74 3.77
N GLY A 171 -0.64 -17.88 4.21
CA GLY A 171 -2.06 -18.20 4.31
C GLY A 171 -2.97 -17.31 3.47
N GLN A 172 -2.41 -16.43 2.64
CA GLN A 172 -3.17 -15.39 1.96
C GLN A 172 -3.97 -15.89 0.76
N PHE A 173 -3.40 -16.82 -0.02
CA PHE A 173 -3.94 -17.23 -1.33
C PHE A 173 -4.67 -18.59 -1.30
N GLY A 174 -5.19 -18.96 -0.12
CA GLY A 174 -5.93 -20.20 0.11
C GLY A 174 -5.06 -21.43 0.36
N ASP A 175 -5.67 -22.47 0.91
CA ASP A 175 -4.98 -23.65 1.48
C ASP A 175 -4.17 -24.47 0.46
N ASN A 176 -4.46 -24.32 -0.83
CA ASN A 176 -3.80 -25.06 -1.92
C ASN A 176 -2.58 -24.34 -2.49
N VAL A 177 -2.23 -23.15 -1.99
CA VAL A 177 -1.11 -22.34 -2.49
C VAL A 177 0.07 -22.44 -1.54
N GLN A 178 1.16 -23.02 -2.03
CA GLN A 178 2.41 -23.19 -1.30
C GLN A 178 3.41 -22.08 -1.62
N LEU A 179 4.30 -21.77 -0.68
CA LEU A 179 5.37 -20.77 -0.86
C LEU A 179 6.24 -21.04 -2.10
N GLY A 180 6.48 -22.32 -2.43
CA GLY A 180 7.23 -22.69 -3.65
C GLY A 180 6.50 -22.33 -4.95
N GLN A 181 5.17 -22.40 -4.96
CA GLN A 181 4.36 -21.97 -6.11
C GLN A 181 4.41 -20.46 -6.26
N LEU A 182 4.29 -19.72 -5.15
CA LEU A 182 4.41 -18.26 -5.14
C LEU A 182 5.80 -17.79 -5.60
N ARG A 183 6.86 -18.41 -5.10
CA ARG A 183 8.24 -18.15 -5.56
C ARG A 183 8.37 -18.38 -7.07
N THR A 184 7.77 -19.44 -7.60
CA THR A 184 7.76 -19.73 -9.04
C THR A 184 6.96 -18.68 -9.82
N ALA A 185 5.83 -18.20 -9.28
CA ALA A 185 5.02 -17.15 -9.88
C ALA A 185 5.79 -15.82 -9.98
N PHE A 186 6.43 -15.36 -8.90
CA PHE A 186 7.27 -14.16 -8.92
C PHE A 186 8.40 -14.27 -9.96
N LYS A 187 9.06 -15.43 -10.04
CA LYS A 187 10.11 -15.64 -11.04
C LYS A 187 9.58 -15.63 -12.47
N LYS A 188 8.37 -16.16 -12.71
CA LYS A 188 7.69 -16.07 -14.02
C LYS A 188 7.27 -14.63 -14.36
N MET A 189 6.95 -13.83 -13.37
CA MET A 189 6.58 -12.42 -13.51
C MET A 189 7.80 -11.53 -13.86
N GLY A 190 9.02 -12.00 -13.56
CA GLY A 190 10.28 -11.34 -13.92
C GLY A 190 11.20 -11.01 -12.74
N PHE A 191 10.80 -11.33 -11.51
CA PHE A 191 11.67 -11.16 -10.35
C PHE A 191 12.80 -12.18 -10.35
N ASP A 192 13.99 -11.79 -9.86
CA ASP A 192 15.13 -12.69 -9.73
C ASP A 192 14.86 -13.78 -8.68
N ASP A 193 14.29 -13.38 -7.54
CA ASP A 193 13.88 -14.30 -6.50
C ASP A 193 12.79 -13.73 -5.57
N MET A 194 12.13 -14.64 -4.84
CA MET A 194 11.24 -14.31 -3.73
C MET A 194 11.94 -14.59 -2.41
N ILE A 195 11.98 -13.60 -1.52
CA ILE A 195 12.63 -13.67 -0.21
C ILE A 195 11.61 -13.35 0.88
N GLU A 196 11.47 -14.24 1.85
CA GLU A 196 10.55 -14.03 2.96
C GLU A 196 11.14 -13.11 4.03
N VAL A 197 10.32 -12.17 4.52
CA VAL A 197 10.74 -11.21 5.54
C VAL A 197 11.04 -11.84 6.89
N SER A 198 10.51 -13.04 7.16
CA SER A 198 10.70 -13.78 8.42
C SER A 198 12.18 -13.89 8.83
N LEU A 199 13.09 -14.10 7.87
CA LEU A 199 14.53 -14.12 8.13
C LEU A 199 15.04 -12.80 8.75
N PHE A 200 14.57 -11.66 8.24
CA PHE A 200 14.97 -10.34 8.74
C PHE A 200 14.27 -10.01 10.06
N ALA A 201 13.07 -10.55 10.29
CA ALA A 201 12.41 -10.46 11.57
C ALA A 201 13.18 -11.22 12.66
N ASP A 202 13.73 -12.39 12.36
CA ASP A 202 14.60 -13.14 13.29
C ASP A 202 15.86 -12.35 13.65
N ILE A 203 16.53 -11.76 12.66
CA ILE A 203 17.71 -10.91 12.86
C ILE A 203 17.37 -9.73 13.80
N LEU A 204 16.28 -9.02 13.51
CA LEU A 204 15.86 -7.88 14.33
C LEU A 204 15.40 -8.30 15.72
N THR A 205 14.78 -9.46 15.87
CA THR A 205 14.39 -9.99 17.19
C THR A 205 15.62 -10.20 18.08
N ILE A 206 16.72 -10.71 17.51
CA ILE A 206 17.98 -10.86 18.24
C ILE A 206 18.54 -9.49 18.64
N VAL A 207 18.50 -8.50 17.74
CA VAL A 207 18.95 -7.13 18.01
C VAL A 207 18.11 -6.49 19.13
N GLU A 208 16.79 -6.56 19.02
CA GLU A 208 15.84 -6.01 19.99
C GLU A 208 16.01 -6.68 21.37
N ALA A 209 16.29 -7.98 21.41
CA ALA A 209 16.59 -8.68 22.66
C ALA A 209 17.90 -8.20 23.33
N LEU A 210 18.94 -7.91 22.55
CA LEU A 210 20.18 -7.33 23.06
C LEU A 210 19.97 -5.89 23.55
N GLU A 211 19.18 -5.11 22.84
CA GLU A 211 18.80 -3.75 23.24
C GLU A 211 17.99 -3.76 24.53
N PHE A 212 17.00 -4.65 24.64
CA PHE A 212 16.21 -4.83 25.86
C PHE A 212 17.10 -5.14 27.06
N ASN A 213 18.02 -6.11 26.94
CA ASN A 213 18.95 -6.47 28.02
C ASN A 213 19.85 -5.30 28.44
N LYS A 214 20.15 -4.38 27.53
CA LYS A 214 20.99 -3.20 27.80
C LYS A 214 20.19 -2.04 28.42
N LEU A 215 18.95 -1.84 27.98
CA LEU A 215 18.13 -0.67 28.31
C LEU A 215 17.20 -0.92 29.52
N VAL A 216 16.79 -2.17 29.75
CA VAL A 216 15.91 -2.55 30.85
C VAL A 216 16.75 -3.19 31.95
N THR A 217 17.22 -2.37 32.88
CA THR A 217 18.10 -2.81 33.98
C THR A 217 17.39 -2.78 35.33
N THR A 218 16.30 -2.02 35.43
CA THR A 218 15.49 -1.86 36.64
C THR A 218 14.01 -2.08 36.34
N GLN A 219 13.21 -2.33 37.37
CA GLN A 219 11.76 -2.48 37.24
C GLN A 219 11.03 -1.19 36.81
N LYS A 220 11.72 -0.04 36.79
CA LYS A 220 11.15 1.25 36.38
C LYS A 220 11.39 1.56 34.91
N ASP A 221 12.31 0.84 34.27
CA ASP A 221 12.64 1.04 32.87
C ASP A 221 11.51 0.51 31.99
N ILE A 222 11.17 1.27 30.97
CA ILE A 222 10.10 0.94 30.02
C ILE A 222 10.73 0.81 28.65
N PHE A 223 10.44 -0.30 27.98
CA PHE A 223 10.87 -0.57 26.62
C PHE A 223 9.67 -0.98 25.80
N LEU A 224 9.30 -0.15 24.83
CA LEU A 224 8.18 -0.36 23.94
C LEU A 224 8.67 -1.10 22.70
N THR A 225 8.17 -2.32 22.53
CA THR A 225 8.47 -3.17 21.37
C THR A 225 7.48 -2.92 20.24
N SER A 226 7.47 -3.81 19.24
CA SER A 226 6.50 -3.78 18.12
C SER A 226 6.63 -2.54 17.22
N CYS A 227 7.77 -1.83 17.28
CA CYS A 227 8.08 -0.69 16.42
C CYS A 227 8.09 -1.03 14.93
N CYS A 228 8.12 -2.32 14.59
CA CYS A 228 8.00 -2.83 13.22
C CYS A 228 6.63 -2.58 12.57
N CYS A 229 5.59 -2.28 13.37
CA CYS A 229 4.27 -1.89 12.88
C CYS A 229 4.19 -0.36 12.72
N PRO A 230 4.08 0.16 11.49
CA PRO A 230 4.05 1.62 11.27
C PRO A 230 2.82 2.29 11.89
N VAL A 231 1.70 1.58 12.02
CA VAL A 231 0.49 2.09 12.68
C VAL A 231 0.76 2.33 14.17
N TRP A 232 1.39 1.37 14.84
CA TRP A 232 1.79 1.50 16.25
C TRP A 232 2.83 2.61 16.43
N PHE A 233 3.86 2.63 15.58
CA PHE A 233 4.89 3.65 15.62
C PHE A 233 4.30 5.06 15.45
N ASN A 234 3.41 5.26 14.47
CA ASN A 234 2.77 6.55 14.23
C ASN A 234 1.80 6.94 15.35
N LEU A 235 1.10 5.98 15.95
CA LEU A 235 0.27 6.22 17.13
C LEU A 235 1.10 6.77 18.29
N ILE A 236 2.24 6.16 18.60
CA ILE A 236 3.14 6.65 19.66
C ILE A 236 3.76 7.99 19.26
N LYS A 237 4.32 8.11 18.04
CA LYS A 237 4.98 9.33 17.55
C LYS A 237 4.07 10.55 17.58
N LYS A 238 2.79 10.40 17.22
CA LYS A 238 1.82 11.51 17.17
C LYS A 238 1.04 11.69 18.47
N GLY A 239 0.60 10.60 19.10
CA GLY A 239 -0.27 10.63 20.27
C GLY A 239 0.46 10.72 21.60
N TYR A 240 1.67 10.14 21.68
CA TYR A 240 2.45 10.00 22.93
C TYR A 240 3.94 10.27 22.68
N PRO A 241 4.32 11.47 22.19
CA PRO A 241 5.69 11.79 21.79
C PRO A 241 6.72 11.58 22.91
N GLU A 242 6.32 11.71 24.17
CA GLU A 242 7.16 11.45 25.36
C GLU A 242 7.56 9.98 25.54
N LEU A 243 6.89 9.06 24.83
CA LEU A 243 7.18 7.63 24.85
C LEU A 243 8.05 7.18 23.67
N VAL A 244 8.33 8.06 22.70
CA VAL A 244 9.11 7.70 21.49
C VAL A 244 10.52 7.24 21.85
N ASP A 245 11.18 7.91 22.79
CA ASP A 245 12.53 7.55 23.26
C ASP A 245 12.57 6.22 24.02
N ARG A 246 11.40 5.65 24.35
CA ARG A 246 11.27 4.34 24.99
C ARG A 246 11.00 3.21 23.98
N MET A 247 10.81 3.52 22.70
CA MET A 247 10.65 2.50 21.66
C MET A 247 12.00 1.87 21.28
N SER A 248 11.99 0.62 20.83
CA SER A 248 13.18 0.04 20.20
C SER A 248 13.61 0.92 19.00
N PRO A 249 14.90 1.28 18.90
CA PRO A 249 15.43 2.03 17.75
C PRO A 249 15.54 1.17 16.48
N SER A 250 15.12 -0.09 16.52
CA SER A 250 15.11 -0.99 15.37
C SER A 250 14.14 -0.53 14.28
N VAL A 251 14.57 -0.67 13.02
CA VAL A 251 13.68 -0.49 11.86
C VAL A 251 12.80 -1.72 11.66
N SER A 252 11.75 -1.61 10.84
CA SER A 252 10.92 -2.79 10.56
C SER A 252 11.68 -3.84 9.72
N PRO A 253 11.28 -5.13 9.80
CA PRO A 253 11.84 -6.20 8.97
C PRO A 253 11.76 -5.92 7.47
N MET A 254 10.73 -5.20 7.01
CA MET A 254 10.64 -4.69 5.64
C MET A 254 11.85 -3.82 5.32
N ILE A 255 12.12 -2.79 6.12
CA ILE A 255 13.25 -1.88 5.87
C ILE A 255 14.60 -2.60 5.98
N ALA A 256 14.77 -3.45 6.99
CA ALA A 256 15.98 -4.24 7.18
C ALA A 256 16.26 -5.13 5.96
N SER A 257 15.24 -5.78 5.41
CA SER A 257 15.37 -6.59 4.19
C SER A 257 15.90 -5.80 3.01
N GLY A 258 15.35 -4.60 2.77
CA GLY A 258 15.77 -3.73 1.68
C GLY A 258 17.22 -3.30 1.81
N ARG A 259 17.63 -2.87 3.02
CA ARG A 259 19.01 -2.45 3.30
C ARG A 259 20.01 -3.59 3.11
N ILE A 260 19.71 -4.77 3.66
CA ILE A 260 20.61 -5.94 3.58
C ILE A 260 20.72 -6.42 2.13
N LEU A 261 19.61 -6.52 1.39
CA LEU A 261 19.66 -6.97 0.00
C LEU A 261 20.43 -6.01 -0.91
N LYS A 262 20.29 -4.70 -0.70
CA LYS A 262 21.03 -3.68 -1.47
C LYS A 262 22.52 -3.63 -1.14
N GLU A 263 22.90 -4.01 0.09
CA GLU A 263 24.30 -4.17 0.48
C GLU A 263 24.90 -5.44 -0.16
N LEU A 264 24.16 -6.55 -0.16
CA LEU A 264 24.62 -7.84 -0.72
C LEU A 264 24.64 -7.84 -2.25
N TYR A 265 23.69 -7.16 -2.88
CA TYR A 265 23.49 -7.16 -4.33
C TYR A 265 23.52 -5.72 -4.85
N LYS A 266 24.61 -5.37 -5.53
CA LYS A 266 24.79 -4.05 -6.12
C LYS A 266 23.66 -3.72 -7.09
N ASP A 267 23.16 -2.49 -7.02
CA ASP A 267 22.08 -1.94 -7.86
C ASP A 267 20.74 -2.69 -7.74
N ALA A 268 20.60 -3.57 -6.74
CA ALA A 268 19.37 -4.32 -6.52
C ALA A 268 18.18 -3.43 -6.17
N LYS A 269 17.03 -3.90 -6.63
CA LYS A 269 15.73 -3.31 -6.42
C LYS A 269 14.88 -4.23 -5.57
N VAL A 270 14.11 -3.65 -4.67
CA VAL A 270 13.36 -4.41 -3.68
C VAL A 270 11.90 -3.96 -3.70
N VAL A 271 11.01 -4.87 -4.08
CA VAL A 271 9.56 -4.68 -4.05
C VAL A 271 9.01 -5.50 -2.90
N PHE A 272 8.35 -4.84 -1.95
CA PHE A 272 7.78 -5.48 -0.78
C PHE A 272 6.30 -5.81 -0.99
N PHE A 273 5.88 -7.03 -0.65
CA PHE A 273 4.51 -7.48 -0.75
C PHE A 273 3.94 -7.77 0.64
N ALA A 274 2.82 -7.11 1.00
CA ALA A 274 2.26 -7.20 2.36
C ALA A 274 0.76 -6.89 2.44
N PRO A 275 0.05 -7.27 3.51
CA PRO A 275 -1.36 -6.94 3.67
C PRO A 275 -1.61 -5.48 4.12
N CYS A 276 -0.56 -4.72 4.41
CA CYS A 276 -0.68 -3.45 5.14
C CYS A 276 -0.40 -2.23 4.25
N ILE A 277 -1.37 -1.32 4.16
CA ILE A 277 -1.26 -0.07 3.39
C ILE A 277 -0.28 0.91 4.04
N ALA A 278 -0.21 0.94 5.37
CA ALA A 278 0.70 1.81 6.12
C ALA A 278 2.18 1.60 5.76
N LYS A 279 2.54 0.42 5.21
CA LYS A 279 3.89 0.15 4.71
C LYS A 279 4.28 1.01 3.50
N LYS A 280 3.30 1.41 2.67
CA LYS A 280 3.50 2.38 1.58
C LYS A 280 3.92 3.76 2.11
N ALA A 281 3.38 4.17 3.26
CA ALA A 281 3.80 5.40 3.94
C ALA A 281 5.15 5.22 4.64
N GLU A 282 5.38 4.11 5.33
CA GLU A 282 6.64 3.84 6.05
C GLU A 282 7.87 3.94 5.16
N MET A 283 7.84 3.37 3.95
CA MET A 283 8.99 3.42 3.03
C MET A 283 9.35 4.85 2.58
N LYS A 284 8.45 5.82 2.76
CA LYS A 284 8.62 7.23 2.37
C LYS A 284 9.13 8.11 3.51
N GLU A 285 9.21 7.60 4.74
CA GLU A 285 9.83 8.34 5.85
C GLU A 285 11.27 8.71 5.48
N LYS A 286 11.66 9.94 5.79
CA LYS A 286 12.93 10.53 5.34
C LYS A 286 14.16 9.67 5.68
N ASP A 287 14.15 9.04 6.85
CA ASP A 287 15.28 8.23 7.35
C ASP A 287 15.25 6.78 6.83
N LEU A 288 14.17 6.39 6.14
CA LEU A 288 13.94 5.03 5.62
C LEU A 288 13.98 5.00 4.08
N ALA A 289 13.76 6.15 3.44
CA ALA A 289 13.69 6.32 2.00
C ALA A 289 14.90 5.69 1.27
N GLY A 290 14.61 4.97 0.19
CA GLY A 290 15.60 4.26 -0.61
C GLY A 290 15.90 2.84 -0.14
N SER A 291 15.44 2.41 1.04
CA SER A 291 15.58 1.02 1.50
C SER A 291 14.69 0.08 0.66
N ILE A 292 13.45 0.47 0.40
CA ILE A 292 12.47 -0.25 -0.42
C ILE A 292 12.10 0.61 -1.64
N ASP A 293 11.96 0.01 -2.81
CA ASP A 293 11.61 0.73 -4.04
C ASP A 293 10.08 0.85 -4.21
N PHE A 294 9.32 -0.22 -3.93
CA PHE A 294 7.85 -0.21 -4.01
C PHE A 294 7.21 -1.13 -2.96
N VAL A 295 5.99 -0.82 -2.56
CA VAL A 295 5.16 -1.67 -1.68
C VAL A 295 3.86 -2.00 -2.38
N ILE A 296 3.60 -3.29 -2.56
CA ILE A 296 2.40 -3.84 -3.21
C ILE A 296 1.59 -4.60 -2.17
N ASN A 297 0.28 -4.35 -2.12
CA ASN A 297 -0.60 -5.03 -1.19
C ASN A 297 -1.03 -6.41 -1.71
N PHE A 298 -1.38 -7.34 -0.82
CA PHE A 298 -1.77 -8.68 -1.25
C PHE A 298 -3.03 -8.73 -2.10
N THR A 299 -3.99 -7.83 -1.88
CA THR A 299 -5.16 -7.69 -2.76
C THR A 299 -4.78 -7.21 -4.15
N GLU A 300 -3.72 -6.43 -4.28
CA GLU A 300 -3.16 -6.01 -5.57
C GLU A 300 -2.40 -7.17 -6.21
N LEU A 301 -1.64 -7.94 -5.41
CA LEU A 301 -0.92 -9.13 -5.86
C LEU A 301 -1.86 -10.26 -6.33
N GLU A 302 -3.05 -10.38 -5.74
CA GLU A 302 -4.05 -11.39 -6.13
C GLU A 302 -4.59 -11.17 -7.56
N GLU A 303 -4.64 -9.92 -8.00
CA GLU A 303 -5.21 -9.54 -9.30
C GLU A 303 -4.20 -9.69 -10.46
N ILE A 304 -2.89 -9.74 -10.18
CA ILE A 304 -1.80 -9.76 -11.17
C ILE A 304 -1.25 -11.17 -11.46
#